data_AF-A0A3D3G7N0-F1
#
_entry.id   AF-A0A3D3G7N0-F1
#
_cell.length_a   1.000
_cell.length_b   1.000
_cell.length_c   1.000
_cell.angle_alpha   90.00
_cell.angle_beta   90.00
_cell.angle_gamma   90.00
#
_symmetry.space_group_name_H-M   'P 1'
#
loop_
_entity.id
_entity.type
_entity.pdbx_description
1 polymer ?
#
loop_
_entity_poly.entity_id
_entity_poly.type
_entity_poly.pdbx_seq_one_letter_code
_entity_poly.pdbx_strand_id
1 'polypeptide(L)'
;MKKKQKSKQITIKPLWWVIGAVLVTVVVIIFYRSPKYSLEQQIGNSNSGSGLIVYQGNGYEISYPKNWQLDESKQEAPAVIIVSPEKRVKVYIQPQYDQRLTSDSGKTALIKNLMDAYDQNRDYSITSDESVEINGNQAFLIEGTFKEEGKQLEFSEYTFFGESGDFYTVRINFEQGEDIKAITNIIQSFKSTGPNADEIKARNLVEKVAEVIAFKKQVDIGDRSVFTVRIDRSPTIEIPYYVVQVYEIFPDHTTTFNWYRVSPKTWVVERQDLATDTWNAVK
;
A
#
# COMPACT_ATOMS: atom_id res chain seq x y z
N MET A 1 -55.47 22.62 -33.16
CA MET A 1 -53.99 22.50 -33.19
C MET A 1 -53.41 22.82 -31.83
N LYS A 2 -52.69 21.88 -31.19
CA LYS A 2 -51.76 22.14 -30.06
C LYS A 2 -50.50 21.31 -30.30
N LYS A 3 -49.31 21.92 -30.23
CA LYS A 3 -48.03 21.29 -30.63
C LYS A 3 -47.57 20.28 -29.55
N LYS A 4 -47.20 19.06 -29.96
CA LYS A 4 -46.49 18.10 -29.09
C LYS A 4 -45.07 18.62 -28.82
N GLN A 5 -44.76 18.84 -27.55
CA GLN A 5 -43.41 19.21 -27.09
C GLN A 5 -42.57 17.93 -26.97
N LYS A 6 -41.62 17.72 -27.90
CA LYS A 6 -40.64 16.62 -27.79
C LYS A 6 -39.61 16.98 -26.72
N SER A 7 -39.55 16.24 -25.63
CA SER A 7 -38.40 16.27 -24.73
C SER A 7 -37.19 15.67 -25.46
N LYS A 8 -36.09 16.42 -25.56
CA LYS A 8 -34.80 15.86 -25.93
C LYS A 8 -34.24 15.15 -24.70
N GLN A 9 -34.19 13.81 -24.72
CA GLN A 9 -33.30 13.09 -23.82
C GLN A 9 -31.85 13.46 -24.18
N ILE A 10 -31.14 14.07 -23.24
CA ILE A 10 -29.71 14.30 -23.35
C ILE A 10 -29.03 13.05 -22.78
N THR A 11 -28.58 12.17 -23.65
CA THR A 11 -27.76 11.01 -23.28
C THR A 11 -26.35 11.47 -22.93
N ILE A 12 -26.15 11.81 -21.66
CA ILE A 12 -24.82 12.02 -21.09
C ILE A 12 -24.14 10.65 -21.04
N LYS A 13 -23.13 10.44 -21.90
CA LYS A 13 -22.26 9.26 -21.81
C LYS A 13 -21.33 9.44 -20.60
N PRO A 14 -21.28 8.50 -19.64
CA PRO A 14 -20.26 8.56 -18.58
C PRO A 14 -18.87 8.33 -19.18
N LEU A 15 -17.91 9.13 -18.72
CA LEU A 15 -16.52 9.10 -19.17
C LEU A 15 -15.75 8.09 -18.29
N TRP A 16 -15.04 7.16 -18.92
CA TRP A 16 -14.45 5.99 -18.25
C TRP A 16 -13.03 6.24 -17.72
N TRP A 17 -12.91 6.53 -16.41
CA TRP A 17 -11.70 6.46 -15.58
C TRP A 17 -12.12 6.29 -14.08
N VAL A 18 -11.43 5.57 -13.18
CA VAL A 18 -10.45 4.45 -13.29
C VAL A 18 -10.24 3.81 -11.88
N ILE A 19 -9.63 2.62 -11.81
CA ILE A 19 -9.02 1.95 -10.63
C ILE A 19 -9.94 1.24 -9.60
N GLY A 20 -9.46 0.08 -9.12
CA GLY A 20 -10.15 -0.87 -8.25
C GLY A 20 -10.07 -0.59 -6.74
N ALA A 21 -11.12 -1.03 -6.04
CA ALA A 21 -11.46 -0.68 -4.67
C ALA A 21 -10.66 -1.43 -3.57
N VAL A 22 -9.34 -1.33 -3.60
CA VAL A 22 -8.52 -1.26 -2.36
C VAL A 22 -7.78 0.10 -2.28
N LEU A 23 -7.78 0.88 -3.38
CA LEU A 23 -7.40 2.29 -3.39
C LEU A 23 -8.57 3.21 -2.98
N VAL A 24 -8.96 3.14 -1.70
CA VAL A 24 -9.72 4.22 -1.05
C VAL A 24 -8.83 4.89 0.01
N THR A 25 -7.75 5.51 -0.47
CA THR A 25 -7.28 6.76 0.13
C THR A 25 -7.64 7.85 -0.86
N VAL A 26 -8.46 8.82 -0.45
CA VAL A 26 -8.87 9.94 -1.32
C VAL A 26 -7.66 10.85 -1.55
N VAL A 27 -6.90 10.56 -2.61
CA VAL A 27 -5.81 11.43 -3.08
C VAL A 27 -6.41 12.50 -3.98
N VAL A 28 -6.49 13.72 -3.46
CA VAL A 28 -6.76 14.91 -4.28
C VAL A 28 -5.56 15.11 -5.22
N ILE A 29 -5.77 14.90 -6.52
CA ILE A 29 -4.73 15.08 -7.54
C ILE A 29 -4.42 16.57 -7.69
N ILE A 30 -3.37 17.02 -7.02
CA ILE A 30 -2.61 18.20 -7.42
C ILE A 30 -1.57 17.72 -8.43
N PHE A 31 -1.52 18.34 -9.61
CA PHE A 31 -0.57 18.01 -10.68
C PHE A 31 0.88 18.31 -10.25
N TYR A 32 1.53 17.34 -9.59
CA TYR A 32 2.97 17.33 -9.39
C TYR A 32 3.61 16.33 -10.36
N ARG A 33 4.58 16.80 -11.15
CA ARG A 33 5.51 15.90 -11.84
C ARG A 33 6.47 15.33 -10.78
N SER A 34 6.09 14.23 -10.16
CA SER A 34 7.02 13.47 -9.32
C SER A 34 8.26 13.08 -10.15
N PRO A 35 9.49 13.24 -9.64
CA PRO A 35 10.66 12.64 -10.27
C PRO A 35 10.48 11.11 -10.32
N LYS A 36 11.03 10.48 -11.36
CA LYS A 36 11.02 9.02 -11.49
C LYS A 36 11.69 8.41 -10.26
N TYR A 37 11.10 7.36 -9.71
CA TYR A 37 11.59 6.73 -8.49
C TYR A 37 12.66 5.69 -8.85
N SER A 38 13.83 5.74 -8.21
CA SER A 38 14.79 4.63 -8.19
C SER A 38 14.45 3.67 -7.05
N LEU A 39 14.09 2.43 -7.39
CA LEU A 39 13.75 1.36 -6.42
C LEU A 39 15.00 0.57 -6.00
N GLU A 40 16.08 1.27 -5.68
CA GLU A 40 17.33 0.70 -5.13
C GLU A 40 17.15 0.23 -3.68
N GLN A 41 16.31 -0.80 -3.48
CA GLN A 41 16.36 -1.69 -2.33
C GLN A 41 17.16 -2.95 -2.68
N GLN A 42 17.83 -3.52 -1.68
CA GLN A 42 18.90 -4.49 -1.91
C GLN A 42 18.36 -5.84 -2.41
N ILE A 43 18.65 -6.14 -3.68
CA ILE A 43 18.53 -7.50 -4.21
C ILE A 43 19.54 -8.37 -3.45
N GLY A 44 19.05 -9.28 -2.61
CA GLY A 44 19.88 -10.21 -1.87
C GLY A 44 20.65 -11.14 -2.81
N ASN A 45 21.85 -11.57 -2.40
CA ASN A 45 22.65 -12.53 -3.18
C ASN A 45 21.79 -13.74 -3.57
N SER A 46 21.65 -14.02 -4.87
CA SER A 46 20.89 -15.18 -5.34
C SER A 46 21.51 -16.46 -4.78
N ASN A 47 20.73 -17.25 -4.05
CA ASN A 47 21.14 -18.60 -3.67
C ASN A 47 21.26 -19.44 -4.95
N SER A 48 22.48 -19.56 -5.45
CA SER A 48 22.77 -20.07 -6.80
C SER A 48 22.39 -21.54 -7.02
N GLY A 49 22.00 -22.26 -5.96
CA GLY A 49 21.41 -23.60 -6.03
C GLY A 49 19.87 -23.67 -6.02
N SER A 50 19.14 -22.61 -5.65
CA SER A 50 17.66 -22.67 -5.53
C SER A 50 16.90 -22.12 -6.73
N GLY A 51 17.55 -21.34 -7.60
CA GLY A 51 16.89 -20.66 -8.72
C GLY A 51 15.99 -19.49 -8.32
N LEU A 52 16.05 -19.04 -7.06
CA LEU A 52 15.28 -17.91 -6.52
C LEU A 52 16.17 -16.67 -6.29
N ILE A 53 15.55 -15.49 -6.37
CA ILE A 53 16.07 -14.20 -5.91
C ILE A 53 15.32 -13.83 -4.62
N VAL A 54 16.02 -13.25 -3.64
CA VAL A 54 15.39 -12.67 -2.43
C VAL A 54 15.25 -11.17 -2.62
N TYR A 55 14.01 -10.67 -2.55
CA TYR A 55 13.72 -9.26 -2.41
C TYR A 55 13.67 -8.90 -0.92
N GLN A 56 14.47 -7.93 -0.49
CA GLN A 56 14.38 -7.34 0.85
C GLN A 56 13.62 -6.03 0.75
N GLY A 57 12.37 -6.05 1.22
CA GLY A 57 11.52 -4.88 1.29
C GLY A 57 11.60 -4.18 2.65
N ASN A 58 10.84 -3.11 2.79
CA ASN A 58 10.69 -2.45 4.07
C ASN A 58 9.86 -3.31 5.03
N GLY A 59 10.53 -3.96 5.98
CA GLY A 59 9.92 -4.81 7.01
C GLY A 59 9.51 -6.21 6.58
N TYR A 60 9.87 -6.63 5.36
CA TYR A 60 9.60 -7.98 4.88
C TYR A 60 10.71 -8.52 3.96
N GLU A 61 10.76 -9.84 3.85
CA GLU A 61 11.52 -10.56 2.82
C GLU A 61 10.54 -11.42 2.01
N ILE A 62 10.77 -11.53 0.69
CA ILE A 62 10.04 -12.44 -0.19
C ILE A 62 10.96 -12.96 -1.29
N SER A 63 10.85 -14.25 -1.61
CA SER A 63 11.63 -14.88 -2.68
C SER A 63 10.80 -15.11 -3.94
N TYR A 64 11.42 -14.96 -5.10
CA TYR A 64 10.74 -15.15 -6.39
C TYR A 64 11.67 -15.82 -7.43
N PRO A 65 11.12 -16.48 -8.47
CA PRO A 65 11.94 -17.17 -9.47
C PRO A 65 12.87 -16.23 -10.24
N LYS A 66 14.13 -16.64 -10.45
CA LYS A 66 15.18 -15.80 -11.06
C LYS A 66 14.88 -15.32 -12.49
N ASN A 67 13.95 -15.95 -13.19
CA ASN A 67 13.49 -15.53 -14.52
C ASN A 67 12.35 -14.49 -14.49
N TRP A 68 11.74 -14.23 -13.33
CA TRP A 68 10.74 -13.17 -13.16
C TRP A 68 11.43 -11.82 -12.93
N GLN A 69 10.72 -10.72 -13.15
CA GLN A 69 11.28 -9.37 -13.15
C GLN A 69 10.51 -8.44 -12.21
N LEU A 70 11.20 -7.42 -11.67
CA LEU A 70 10.54 -6.31 -10.99
C LEU A 70 9.95 -5.36 -12.05
N ASP A 71 8.69 -4.97 -11.89
CA ASP A 71 8.02 -4.00 -12.76
C ASP A 71 8.03 -2.61 -12.11
N GLU A 72 9.06 -1.83 -12.46
CA GLU A 72 9.24 -0.45 -12.02
C GLU A 72 8.37 0.55 -12.81
N SER A 73 7.46 0.12 -13.70
CA SER A 73 6.71 1.05 -14.56
C SER A 73 5.51 1.71 -13.88
N LYS A 74 4.96 1.13 -12.82
CA LYS A 74 3.76 1.61 -12.10
C LYS A 74 4.08 2.14 -10.70
N GLN A 75 4.88 3.20 -10.64
CA GLN A 75 5.41 3.79 -9.39
C GLN A 75 4.42 4.70 -8.64
N GLU A 76 3.20 4.90 -9.15
CA GLU A 76 2.19 5.79 -8.55
C GLU A 76 1.52 5.20 -7.29
N ALA A 77 1.67 3.90 -7.05
CA ALA A 77 1.28 3.23 -5.81
C ALA A 77 2.54 2.64 -5.13
N PRO A 78 2.63 2.65 -3.78
CA PRO A 78 3.80 2.18 -3.03
C PRO A 78 3.84 0.64 -2.91
N ALA A 79 3.67 -0.05 -4.05
CA ALA A 79 3.69 -1.50 -4.13
C ALA A 79 4.88 -1.97 -4.96
N VAL A 80 5.60 -2.98 -4.46
CA VAL A 80 6.60 -3.72 -5.25
C VAL A 80 5.85 -4.70 -6.15
N ILE A 81 6.16 -4.68 -7.44
CA ILE A 81 5.50 -5.53 -8.44
C ILE A 81 6.52 -6.53 -9.00
N ILE A 82 6.23 -7.83 -8.89
CA ILE A 82 7.02 -8.92 -9.46
C ILE A 82 6.18 -9.60 -10.55
N VAL A 83 6.74 -9.76 -11.75
CA VAL A 83 5.99 -10.20 -12.94
C VAL A 83 6.67 -11.40 -13.60
N SER A 84 5.88 -12.42 -13.96
CA SER A 84 6.36 -13.60 -14.69
C SER A 84 6.80 -13.25 -16.13
N PRO A 85 7.67 -14.06 -16.79
CA PRO A 85 8.19 -13.76 -18.13
C PRO A 85 7.12 -13.44 -19.17
N GLU A 86 5.98 -14.14 -19.11
CA GLU A 86 4.84 -13.97 -20.03
C GLU A 86 3.77 -12.98 -19.50
N LYS A 87 4.03 -12.34 -18.35
CA LYS A 87 3.13 -11.38 -17.66
C LYS A 87 1.77 -11.94 -17.23
N ARG A 88 1.63 -13.27 -17.25
CA ARG A 88 0.41 -13.98 -16.83
C ARG A 88 0.21 -14.06 -15.33
N VAL A 89 1.29 -13.86 -14.56
CA VAL A 89 1.24 -13.74 -13.10
C VAL A 89 1.91 -12.42 -12.70
N LYS A 90 1.23 -11.68 -11.82
CA LYS A 90 1.71 -10.43 -11.22
C LYS A 90 1.54 -10.53 -9.71
N VAL A 91 2.61 -10.34 -8.96
CA VAL A 91 2.61 -10.27 -7.49
C VAL A 91 2.82 -8.83 -7.08
N TYR A 92 1.97 -8.31 -6.20
CA TYR A 92 2.01 -6.98 -5.63
C TYR A 92 2.28 -7.14 -4.14
N ILE A 93 3.29 -6.46 -3.62
CA ILE A 93 3.59 -6.42 -2.19
C ILE A 93 3.52 -4.97 -1.72
N GLN A 94 2.61 -4.69 -0.80
CA GLN A 94 2.40 -3.36 -0.25
C GLN A 94 2.55 -3.37 1.29
N PRO A 95 3.65 -2.81 1.83
CA PRO A 95 3.76 -2.56 3.27
C PRO A 95 2.88 -1.36 3.65
N GLN A 96 2.16 -1.47 4.77
CA GLN A 96 1.29 -0.44 5.30
C GLN A 96 1.40 -0.36 6.83
N TYR A 97 0.86 0.71 7.42
CA TYR A 97 0.86 0.93 8.86
C TYR A 97 -0.47 1.56 9.28
N ASP A 98 -1.10 0.98 10.30
CA ASP A 98 -2.30 1.49 10.94
C ASP A 98 -2.26 1.08 12.43
N GLN A 99 -2.18 2.07 13.32
CA GLN A 99 -2.07 1.84 14.76
C GLN A 99 -3.27 1.05 15.31
N ARG A 100 -4.45 1.08 14.67
CA ARG A 100 -5.63 0.30 15.10
C ARG A 100 -5.35 -1.20 15.11
N LEU A 101 -4.46 -1.67 14.23
CA LEU A 101 -4.16 -3.09 14.04
C LEU A 101 -3.30 -3.71 15.15
N THR A 102 -2.81 -2.91 16.12
CA THR A 102 -2.27 -3.44 17.39
C THR A 102 -3.36 -4.06 18.28
N SER A 103 -4.62 -4.01 17.86
CA SER A 103 -5.78 -4.59 18.54
C SER A 103 -6.58 -5.49 17.60
N ASP A 104 -7.13 -6.59 18.13
CA ASP A 104 -7.90 -7.54 17.31
C ASP A 104 -9.22 -6.93 16.81
N SER A 105 -9.80 -5.97 17.53
CA SER A 105 -10.94 -5.18 17.05
C SER A 105 -10.58 -4.32 15.85
N GLY A 106 -9.39 -3.72 15.82
CA GLY A 106 -8.89 -2.99 14.66
C GLY A 106 -8.63 -3.88 13.45
N LYS A 107 -8.01 -5.06 13.66
CA LYS A 107 -7.84 -6.08 12.60
C LYS A 107 -9.19 -6.52 12.03
N THR A 108 -10.16 -6.81 12.90
CA THR A 108 -11.53 -7.19 12.52
C THR A 108 -12.21 -6.08 11.71
N ALA A 109 -12.05 -4.81 12.12
CA ALA A 109 -12.61 -3.68 11.39
C ALA A 109 -11.96 -3.50 10.01
N LEU A 110 -10.64 -3.68 9.88
CA LEU A 110 -9.97 -3.62 8.58
C LEU A 110 -10.42 -4.75 7.65
N ILE A 111 -10.47 -5.99 8.15
CA ILE A 111 -10.98 -7.14 7.38
C ILE A 111 -12.41 -6.88 6.91
N LYS A 112 -13.29 -6.40 7.78
CA LYS A 112 -14.66 -6.04 7.40
C LYS A 112 -14.70 -4.97 6.30
N ASN A 113 -13.92 -3.89 6.45
CA ASN A 113 -13.88 -2.81 5.45
C ASN A 113 -13.34 -3.30 4.09
N LEU A 114 -12.39 -4.23 4.10
CA LEU A 114 -11.84 -4.86 2.89
C LEU A 114 -12.90 -5.72 2.18
N MET A 115 -13.63 -6.55 2.93
CA MET A 115 -14.74 -7.36 2.39
C MET A 115 -15.90 -6.50 1.88
N ASP A 116 -16.29 -5.46 2.64
CA ASP A 116 -17.31 -4.47 2.20
C ASP A 116 -16.92 -3.80 0.87
N ALA A 117 -15.63 -3.54 0.65
CA ALA A 117 -15.12 -2.93 -0.58
C ALA A 117 -15.14 -3.90 -1.78
N TYR A 118 -14.88 -5.20 -1.55
CA TYR A 118 -15.05 -6.24 -2.56
C TYR A 118 -16.51 -6.43 -2.95
N ASP A 119 -17.44 -6.51 -1.98
CA ASP A 119 -18.88 -6.66 -2.23
C ASP A 119 -19.49 -5.50 -3.04
N GLN A 120 -18.95 -4.29 -2.87
CA GLN A 120 -19.37 -3.11 -3.61
C GLN A 120 -18.86 -3.09 -5.06
N ASN A 121 -17.81 -3.85 -5.37
CA ASN A 121 -17.15 -3.83 -6.67
C ASN A 121 -17.56 -5.00 -7.58
N ARG A 122 -18.47 -4.72 -8.53
CA ARG A 122 -19.03 -5.71 -9.47
C ARG A 122 -18.03 -6.39 -10.42
N ASP A 123 -16.81 -5.87 -10.50
CA ASP A 123 -15.76 -6.53 -11.28
C ASP A 123 -15.08 -7.67 -10.50
N TYR A 124 -15.37 -7.82 -9.20
CA TYR A 124 -14.84 -8.85 -8.31
C TYR A 124 -15.90 -9.90 -7.95
N SER A 125 -15.44 -11.10 -7.60
CA SER A 125 -16.24 -12.19 -7.04
C SER A 125 -15.36 -12.98 -6.08
N ILE A 126 -15.64 -12.90 -4.79
CA ILE A 126 -14.92 -13.69 -3.76
C ILE A 126 -15.37 -15.15 -3.82
N THR A 127 -14.44 -16.08 -3.63
CA THR A 127 -14.69 -17.53 -3.54
C THR A 127 -14.38 -18.11 -2.17
N SER A 128 -13.43 -17.51 -1.45
CA SER A 128 -12.96 -17.94 -0.13
C SER A 128 -12.40 -16.75 0.63
N ASP A 129 -12.65 -16.73 1.94
CA ASP A 129 -11.98 -15.85 2.91
C ASP A 129 -11.72 -16.62 4.22
N GLU A 130 -10.48 -16.64 4.69
CA GLU A 130 -10.09 -17.40 5.90
C GLU A 130 -8.80 -16.89 6.55
N SER A 131 -8.61 -17.21 7.83
CA SER A 131 -7.33 -17.01 8.52
C SER A 131 -6.40 -18.19 8.30
N VAL A 132 -5.19 -17.93 7.80
CA VAL A 132 -4.16 -18.93 7.48
C VAL A 132 -2.84 -18.64 8.20
N GLU A 133 -2.03 -19.67 8.41
CA GLU A 133 -0.65 -19.51 8.89
C GLU A 133 0.34 -19.83 7.76
N ILE A 134 1.21 -18.87 7.44
CA ILE A 134 2.23 -19.00 6.41
C ILE A 134 3.59 -18.71 7.04
N ASN A 135 4.44 -19.74 7.11
CA ASN A 135 5.82 -19.62 7.63
C ASN A 135 5.87 -19.02 9.05
N GLY A 136 4.93 -19.40 9.91
CA GLY A 136 4.77 -18.87 11.29
C GLY A 136 4.11 -17.49 11.39
N ASN A 137 3.77 -16.84 10.26
CA ASN A 137 3.05 -15.57 10.24
C ASN A 137 1.55 -15.85 10.09
N GLN A 138 0.74 -15.26 10.96
CA GLN A 138 -0.72 -15.25 10.80
C GLN A 138 -1.11 -14.26 9.70
N ALA A 139 -1.94 -14.71 8.76
CA ALA A 139 -2.44 -13.90 7.65
C ALA A 139 -3.94 -14.11 7.46
N PHE A 140 -4.62 -13.10 6.94
CA PHE A 140 -5.97 -13.25 6.38
C PHE A 140 -5.84 -13.45 4.87
N LEU A 141 -6.39 -14.54 4.35
CA LEU A 141 -6.43 -14.88 2.93
C LEU A 141 -7.81 -14.55 2.36
N ILE A 142 -7.82 -13.89 1.20
CA ILE A 142 -9.00 -13.71 0.35
C ILE A 142 -8.66 -14.25 -1.03
N GLU A 143 -9.50 -15.10 -1.59
CA GLU A 143 -9.38 -15.55 -2.98
C GLU A 143 -10.64 -15.26 -3.78
N GLY A 144 -10.48 -15.13 -5.09
CA GLY A 144 -11.60 -14.93 -5.97
C GLY A 144 -11.19 -14.71 -7.41
N THR A 145 -12.10 -14.11 -8.17
CA THR A 145 -11.80 -13.63 -9.52
C THR A 145 -12.11 -12.15 -9.65
N PHE A 146 -11.43 -11.48 -10.56
CA PHE A 146 -11.68 -10.08 -10.91
C PHE A 146 -11.55 -9.84 -12.41
N LYS A 147 -12.09 -8.72 -12.90
CA LYS A 147 -12.00 -8.33 -14.32
C LYS A 147 -10.97 -7.22 -14.54
N GLU A 148 -9.99 -7.49 -15.40
CA GLU A 148 -8.99 -6.51 -15.87
C GLU A 148 -8.99 -6.52 -17.41
N GLU A 149 -9.13 -5.35 -18.05
CA GLU A 149 -9.05 -5.20 -19.53
C GLU A 149 -9.98 -6.13 -20.33
N GLY A 150 -11.11 -6.56 -19.74
CA GLY A 150 -12.07 -7.48 -20.35
C GLY A 150 -11.72 -8.97 -20.21
N LYS A 151 -10.58 -9.31 -19.60
CA LYS A 151 -10.26 -10.66 -19.14
C LYS A 151 -10.81 -10.87 -17.72
N GLN A 152 -11.13 -12.12 -17.40
CA GLN A 152 -11.32 -12.57 -16.01
C GLN A 152 -10.03 -13.22 -15.54
N LEU A 153 -9.53 -12.80 -14.38
CA LEU A 153 -8.32 -13.27 -13.74
C LEU A 153 -8.67 -13.85 -12.37
N GLU A 154 -7.91 -14.84 -11.93
CA GLU A 154 -7.93 -15.35 -10.55
C GLU A 154 -7.02 -14.46 -9.67
N PHE A 155 -7.34 -14.37 -8.38
CA PHE A 155 -6.46 -13.72 -7.41
C PHE A 155 -6.48 -14.40 -6.05
N SER A 156 -5.34 -14.30 -5.35
CA SER A 156 -5.20 -14.62 -3.93
C SER A 156 -4.52 -13.43 -3.26
N GLU A 157 -5.09 -12.92 -2.17
CA GLU A 157 -4.60 -11.76 -1.43
C GLU A 157 -4.40 -12.13 0.05
N TYR A 158 -3.15 -12.03 0.50
CA TYR A 158 -2.73 -12.34 1.87
C TYR A 158 -2.42 -11.06 2.62
N THR A 159 -3.13 -10.80 3.72
CA THR A 159 -2.86 -9.69 4.65
C THR A 159 -2.16 -10.22 5.89
N PHE A 160 -0.84 -9.99 5.97
CA PHE A 160 0.00 -10.37 7.11
C PHE A 160 -0.01 -9.26 8.16
N PHE A 161 -0.40 -9.57 9.40
CA PHE A 161 -0.46 -8.58 10.49
C PHE A 161 0.80 -8.62 11.36
N GLY A 162 1.48 -7.49 11.50
CA GLY A 162 2.57 -7.29 12.46
C GLY A 162 2.05 -6.84 13.83
N GLU A 163 2.84 -7.08 14.88
CA GLU A 163 2.47 -6.74 16.26
C GLU A 163 2.44 -5.23 16.52
N SER A 164 3.19 -4.43 15.75
CA SER A 164 3.33 -2.98 15.96
C SER A 164 2.29 -2.14 15.22
N GLY A 165 1.34 -2.78 14.52
CA GLY A 165 0.37 -2.11 13.64
C GLY A 165 0.86 -1.94 12.20
N ASP A 166 2.06 -2.44 11.89
CA ASP A 166 2.49 -2.72 10.53
C ASP A 166 1.69 -3.90 9.94
N PHE A 167 1.43 -3.87 8.64
CA PHE A 167 0.84 -4.99 7.92
C PHE A 167 1.31 -5.01 6.47
N TYR A 168 1.25 -6.18 5.85
CA TYR A 168 1.76 -6.40 4.50
C TYR A 168 0.68 -7.10 3.68
N THR A 169 0.25 -6.47 2.60
CA THR A 169 -0.65 -7.10 1.63
C THR A 169 0.19 -7.69 0.50
N VAL A 170 0.15 -9.01 0.34
CA VAL A 170 0.72 -9.73 -0.81
C VAL A 170 -0.43 -10.23 -1.66
N ARG A 171 -0.65 -9.57 -2.81
CA ARG A 171 -1.69 -9.92 -3.77
C ARG A 171 -1.06 -10.57 -4.99
N ILE A 172 -1.59 -11.71 -5.43
CA ILE A 172 -1.21 -12.36 -6.68
C ILE A 172 -2.41 -12.29 -7.62
N ASN A 173 -2.21 -11.82 -8.85
CA ASN A 173 -3.19 -11.89 -9.93
C ASN A 173 -2.65 -12.85 -10.99
N PHE A 174 -3.47 -13.81 -11.45
CA PHE A 174 -3.04 -14.84 -12.41
C PHE A 174 -4.15 -15.28 -13.38
N GLU A 175 -3.75 -15.82 -14.54
CA GLU A 175 -4.69 -16.52 -15.45
C GLU A 175 -4.99 -17.93 -14.92
N GLN A 176 -6.20 -18.44 -15.17
CA GLN A 176 -6.63 -19.75 -14.69
C GLN A 176 -5.72 -20.88 -15.20
N GLY A 177 -5.22 -21.71 -14.28
CA GLY A 177 -4.37 -22.87 -14.60
C GLY A 177 -2.88 -22.55 -14.76
N GLU A 178 -2.44 -21.33 -14.42
CA GLU A 178 -1.02 -20.97 -14.33
C GLU A 178 -0.26 -21.73 -13.22
N ASP A 179 1.06 -21.53 -13.10
CA ASP A 179 1.94 -22.28 -12.20
C ASP A 179 1.68 -21.98 -10.71
N ILE A 180 0.67 -22.68 -10.16
CA ILE A 180 0.32 -22.69 -8.74
C ILE A 180 1.55 -22.98 -7.86
N LYS A 181 2.49 -23.82 -8.30
CA LYS A 181 3.67 -24.16 -7.49
C LYS A 181 4.62 -22.98 -7.36
N ALA A 182 4.88 -22.24 -8.45
CA ALA A 182 5.65 -21.00 -8.39
C ALA A 182 4.98 -19.96 -7.48
N ILE A 183 3.65 -19.81 -7.60
CA ILE A 183 2.85 -18.91 -6.77
C ILE A 183 2.93 -19.30 -5.28
N THR A 184 2.70 -20.57 -4.95
CA THR A 184 2.78 -21.09 -3.58
C THR A 184 4.18 -20.88 -2.98
N ASN A 185 5.25 -21.13 -3.74
CA ASN A 185 6.62 -20.92 -3.27
C ASN A 185 6.90 -19.45 -2.94
N ILE A 186 6.37 -18.50 -3.72
CA ILE A 186 6.51 -17.06 -3.46
C ILE A 186 5.86 -16.72 -2.12
N ILE A 187 4.62 -17.15 -1.88
CA ILE A 187 3.90 -16.88 -0.62
C ILE A 187 4.55 -17.57 0.57
N GLN A 188 4.92 -18.84 0.45
CA GLN A 188 5.60 -19.58 1.53
C GLN A 188 6.96 -18.99 1.89
N SER A 189 7.59 -18.26 0.98
CA SER A 189 8.84 -17.55 1.24
C SER A 189 8.65 -16.17 1.89
N PHE A 190 7.42 -15.67 2.00
CA PHE A 190 7.15 -14.42 2.69
C PHE A 190 7.52 -14.54 4.17
N LYS A 191 8.12 -13.47 4.68
CA LYS A 191 8.50 -13.35 6.08
C LYS A 191 8.44 -11.89 6.48
N SER A 192 7.67 -11.57 7.53
CA SER A 192 7.84 -10.29 8.21
C SER A 192 9.21 -10.28 8.90
N THR A 193 10.02 -9.26 8.61
CA THR A 193 11.25 -8.98 9.35
C THR A 193 11.04 -7.93 10.45
N GLY A 194 9.80 -7.45 10.59
CA GLY A 194 9.42 -6.37 11.48
C GLY A 194 9.83 -4.99 10.94
N PRO A 195 9.17 -3.90 11.37
CA PRO A 195 9.44 -2.57 10.86
C PRO A 195 10.91 -2.17 11.10
N ASN A 196 11.54 -1.58 10.08
CA ASN A 196 12.94 -1.17 10.13
C ASN A 196 13.20 -0.26 11.35
N ALA A 197 14.19 -0.57 12.18
CA ALA A 197 14.48 0.17 13.41
C ALA A 197 14.75 1.67 13.17
N ASP A 198 15.38 2.01 12.04
CA ASP A 198 15.62 3.40 11.63
C ASP A 198 14.33 4.10 11.16
N GLU A 199 13.34 3.35 10.65
CA GLU A 199 12.01 3.88 10.32
C GLU A 199 11.14 4.10 11.54
N ILE A 200 11.15 3.16 12.50
CA ILE A 200 10.53 3.36 13.81
C ILE A 200 11.11 4.63 14.43
N LYS A 201 12.43 4.81 14.37
CA LYS A 201 13.11 6.01 14.87
C LYS A 201 12.70 7.28 14.11
N ALA A 202 12.63 7.26 12.78
CA ALA A 202 12.18 8.40 11.98
C ALA A 202 10.74 8.81 12.31
N ARG A 203 9.80 7.85 12.37
CA ARG A 203 8.41 8.08 12.80
C ARG A 203 8.35 8.65 14.21
N ASN A 204 9.05 8.03 15.17
CA ASN A 204 9.07 8.45 16.57
C ASN A 204 9.72 9.83 16.81
N LEU A 205 10.55 10.32 15.88
CA LEU A 205 11.07 11.69 15.91
C LEU A 205 10.02 12.69 15.41
N VAL A 206 9.32 12.37 14.32
CA VAL A 206 8.25 13.20 13.77
C VAL A 206 7.06 13.30 14.73
N GLU A 207 6.67 12.20 15.38
CA GLU A 207 5.63 12.19 16.44
C GLU A 207 5.95 13.09 17.63
N LYS A 208 7.22 13.47 17.84
CA LYS A 208 7.68 14.32 18.94
C LYS A 208 7.79 15.80 18.58
N VAL A 209 7.64 16.17 17.31
CA VAL A 209 7.64 17.58 16.89
C VAL A 209 6.46 18.30 17.54
N ALA A 210 6.68 19.50 18.08
CA ALA A 210 5.68 20.19 18.91
C ALA A 210 4.32 20.41 18.21
N GLU A 211 4.32 20.70 16.91
CA GLU A 211 3.10 20.87 16.11
C GLU A 211 2.36 19.55 15.84
N VAL A 212 3.09 18.44 15.70
CA VAL A 212 2.53 17.09 15.53
C VAL A 212 1.86 16.61 16.83
N ILE A 213 2.49 16.88 17.99
CA ILE A 213 1.88 16.65 19.30
C ILE A 213 0.60 17.48 19.47
N ALA A 214 0.61 18.74 19.03
CA ALA A 214 -0.56 19.61 19.11
C ALA A 214 -1.70 19.12 18.19
N PHE A 215 -1.38 18.72 16.97
CA PHE A 215 -2.34 18.14 16.03
C PHE A 215 -2.94 16.83 16.54
N LYS A 216 -2.11 15.90 17.07
CA LYS A 216 -2.59 14.66 17.70
C LYS A 216 -3.64 14.94 18.77
N LYS A 217 -3.36 15.88 19.69
CA LYS A 217 -4.32 16.27 20.74
C LYS A 217 -5.63 16.83 20.19
N GLN A 218 -5.61 17.53 19.05
CA GLN A 218 -6.84 18.04 18.42
C GLN A 218 -7.68 16.90 17.83
N VAL A 219 -7.04 15.91 17.21
CA VAL A 219 -7.70 14.70 16.69
C VAL A 219 -8.28 13.87 17.84
N ASP A 220 -7.49 13.61 18.88
CA ASP A 220 -7.89 12.84 20.07
C ASP A 220 -9.09 13.48 20.82
N ILE A 221 -9.24 14.82 20.77
CA ILE A 221 -10.40 15.54 21.34
C ILE A 221 -11.65 15.43 20.43
N GLY A 222 -11.46 15.26 19.13
CA GLY A 222 -12.54 15.32 18.14
C GLY A 222 -13.36 14.02 18.00
N ASP A 223 -12.80 12.87 18.41
CA ASP A 223 -13.41 11.52 18.38
C ASP A 223 -14.11 11.13 17.05
N ARG A 224 -13.66 11.75 15.95
CA ARG A 224 -14.25 11.65 14.59
C ARG A 224 -13.27 11.10 13.56
N SER A 225 -11.99 11.09 13.92
CA SER A 225 -10.86 10.74 13.06
C SER A 225 -9.74 10.13 13.91
N VAL A 226 -8.84 9.39 13.27
CA VAL A 226 -7.70 8.74 13.92
C VAL A 226 -6.41 9.40 13.46
N PHE A 227 -5.58 9.86 14.40
CA PHE A 227 -4.26 10.41 14.11
C PHE A 227 -3.32 9.31 13.65
N THR A 228 -2.49 9.54 12.63
CA THR A 228 -1.52 8.57 12.14
C THR A 228 -0.24 9.23 11.61
N VAL A 229 0.89 8.56 11.83
CA VAL A 229 2.18 8.91 11.22
C VAL A 229 2.73 7.68 10.50
N ARG A 230 3.09 7.83 9.22
CA ARG A 230 3.58 6.73 8.36
C ARG A 230 4.89 7.14 7.69
N ILE A 231 5.81 6.20 7.50
CA ILE A 231 6.89 6.38 6.53
C ILE A 231 6.27 6.34 5.14
N ASP A 232 6.38 7.44 4.42
CA ASP A 232 5.94 7.57 3.03
C ASP A 232 6.99 6.98 2.09
N ARG A 233 8.28 7.26 2.34
CA ARG A 233 9.43 6.77 1.57
C ARG A 233 10.64 6.51 2.48
N SER A 234 11.32 5.41 2.24
CA SER A 234 12.64 5.09 2.82
C SER A 234 13.77 5.75 2.00
N PRO A 235 14.97 5.98 2.57
CA PRO A 235 16.10 6.55 1.85
C PRO A 235 16.55 5.72 0.65
N THR A 236 16.90 6.40 -0.44
CA THR A 236 17.59 5.85 -1.62
C THR A 236 18.85 6.69 -1.92
N ILE A 237 19.60 6.35 -2.97
CA ILE A 237 20.74 7.16 -3.41
C ILE A 237 20.30 8.56 -3.85
N GLU A 238 19.15 8.67 -4.53
CA GLU A 238 18.59 9.94 -5.01
C GLU A 238 17.83 10.71 -3.91
N ILE A 239 17.23 9.99 -2.97
CA ILE A 239 16.39 10.53 -1.88
C ILE A 239 17.04 10.12 -0.54
N PRO A 240 18.11 10.79 -0.07
CA PRO A 240 18.92 10.32 1.07
C PRO A 240 18.30 10.62 2.46
N TYR A 241 16.97 10.56 2.57
CA TYR A 241 16.19 10.86 3.77
C TYR A 241 14.90 10.02 3.80
N TYR A 242 14.41 9.71 5.00
CA TYR A 242 13.04 9.23 5.15
C TYR A 242 12.08 10.37 4.83
N VAL A 243 11.00 10.09 4.10
CA VAL A 243 9.84 10.98 4.04
C VAL A 243 8.76 10.38 4.94
N VAL A 244 8.18 11.21 5.79
CA VAL A 244 7.20 10.81 6.81
C VAL A 244 5.94 11.66 6.63
N GLN A 245 4.78 11.01 6.48
CA GLN A 245 3.49 11.67 6.36
C GLN A 245 2.79 11.69 7.72
N VAL A 246 2.28 12.86 8.13
CA VAL A 246 1.39 13.02 9.30
C VAL A 246 0.00 13.35 8.78
N TYR A 247 -1.01 12.59 9.21
CA TYR A 247 -2.38 12.71 8.70
C TYR A 247 -3.43 12.29 9.73
N GLU A 248 -4.69 12.61 9.44
CA GLU A 248 -5.85 12.05 10.13
C GLU A 248 -6.72 11.22 9.16
N ILE A 249 -7.24 10.10 9.66
CA ILE A 249 -8.11 9.17 8.94
C ILE A 249 -9.56 9.39 9.40
N PHE A 250 -10.44 9.77 8.49
CA PHE A 250 -11.88 9.80 8.69
C PHE A 250 -12.53 8.49 8.17
N PRO A 251 -13.82 8.23 8.45
CA PRO A 251 -14.52 7.06 7.90
C PRO A 251 -14.60 7.03 6.35
N ASP A 252 -14.53 8.20 5.69
CA ASP A 252 -14.76 8.37 4.25
C ASP A 252 -13.57 8.97 3.47
N HIS A 253 -12.58 9.56 4.16
CA HIS A 253 -11.42 10.19 3.52
C HIS A 253 -10.20 10.27 4.46
N THR A 254 -9.07 10.74 3.92
CA THR A 254 -7.84 10.98 4.68
C THR A 254 -7.37 12.41 4.44
N THR A 255 -7.03 13.13 5.50
CA THR A 255 -6.52 14.51 5.41
C THR A 255 -5.07 14.56 5.87
N THR A 256 -4.16 14.97 4.98
CA THR A 256 -2.74 15.14 5.33
C THR A 256 -2.54 16.46 6.07
N PHE A 257 -1.91 16.40 7.23
CA PHE A 257 -1.52 17.57 8.01
C PHE A 257 -0.23 18.18 7.45
N ASN A 258 0.84 17.36 7.31
CA ASN A 258 2.07 17.76 6.62
C ASN A 258 2.95 16.54 6.29
N TRP A 259 4.00 16.77 5.49
CA TRP A 259 5.12 15.85 5.30
C TRP A 259 6.38 16.37 6.00
N TYR A 260 7.20 15.42 6.44
CA TYR A 260 8.48 15.66 7.09
C TYR A 260 9.58 14.84 6.41
N ARG A 261 10.81 15.33 6.44
CA ARG A 261 12.01 14.58 6.10
C ARG A 261 12.79 14.27 7.38
N VAL A 262 13.36 13.08 7.45
CA VAL A 262 14.31 12.71 8.53
C VAL A 262 15.59 12.19 7.90
N SER A 263 16.69 12.89 8.16
CA SER A 263 18.02 12.46 7.71
C SER A 263 18.50 11.25 8.53
N PRO A 264 18.78 10.07 7.94
CA PRO A 264 19.32 8.93 8.68
C PRO A 264 20.73 9.19 9.25
N LYS A 265 21.46 10.17 8.70
CA LYS A 265 22.82 10.52 9.12
C LYS A 265 22.84 11.44 10.34
N THR A 266 21.90 12.37 10.43
CA THR A 266 21.90 13.44 11.46
C THR A 266 20.69 13.38 12.38
N TRP A 267 19.65 12.64 12.03
CA TRP A 267 18.36 12.54 12.74
C TRP A 267 17.65 13.89 12.95
N VAL A 268 18.02 14.89 12.15
CA VAL A 268 17.31 16.16 12.03
C VAL A 268 15.99 15.92 11.30
N VAL A 269 14.91 16.49 11.84
CA VAL A 269 13.59 16.51 11.23
C VAL A 269 13.40 17.85 10.51
N GLU A 270 12.95 17.81 9.27
CA GLU A 270 12.60 18.98 8.47
C GLU A 270 11.14 18.89 8.04
N ARG A 271 10.38 19.97 8.16
CA ARG A 271 8.97 20.05 7.73
C ARG A 271 8.89 20.64 6.33
N GLN A 272 7.97 20.13 5.51
CA GLN A 272 7.64 20.77 4.22
C GLN A 272 6.90 22.10 4.45
N ASP A 273 7.29 23.11 3.67
CA ASP A 273 6.48 24.30 3.42
C ASP A 273 5.70 24.08 2.11
N LEU A 274 4.38 23.89 2.23
CA LEU A 274 3.52 23.54 1.09
C LEU A 274 3.33 24.70 0.09
N ALA A 275 3.65 25.94 0.47
CA ALA A 275 3.50 27.10 -0.40
C ALA A 275 4.75 27.34 -1.26
N THR A 276 5.92 26.92 -0.78
CA THR A 276 7.23 27.14 -1.44
C THR A 276 7.95 25.87 -1.88
N ASP A 277 7.45 24.69 -1.50
CA ASP A 277 8.08 23.37 -1.65
C ASP A 277 9.51 23.30 -1.05
N THR A 278 9.74 24.08 0.02
CA THR A 278 11.00 24.09 0.77
C THR A 278 10.91 23.24 2.02
N TRP A 279 12.06 22.88 2.58
CA TRP A 279 12.18 22.01 3.75
C TRP A 279 12.93 22.78 4.84
N ASN A 280 12.32 22.86 6.02
CA ASN A 280 12.79 23.70 7.11
C ASN A 280 12.95 22.86 8.38
N ALA A 281 14.13 22.90 9.00
CA ALA A 281 14.39 22.17 10.24
C ALA A 281 13.41 22.56 11.36
N VAL A 282 12.80 21.57 11.99
CA VAL A 282 11.89 21.72 13.13
C VAL A 282 12.48 21.07 14.39
N LYS A 283 11.93 21.42 15.56
CA LYS A 283 12.37 20.96 16.88
C LYS A 283 11.22 20.36 17.67
#